data_AF-A0A2S2QG92-F1
#
_entry.id   AF-A0A2S2QG92-F1
#
_cell.length_a   1.000
_cell.length_b   1.000
_cell.length_c   1.000
_cell.angle_alpha   90.00
_cell.angle_beta   90.00
_cell.angle_gamma   90.00
#
_symmetry.space_group_name_H-M   'P 1'
#
loop_
_entity.id
_entity.type
_entity.pdbx_description
1 polymer ?
#
loop_
_entity_poly.entity_id
_entity_poly.type
_entity_poly.pdbx_seq_one_letter_code
_entity_poly.pdbx_strand_id
1 'polypeptide(L)'
;MFLKSFPFIDKFTSIPNNLNLLHLSCGQKKMSTLEYVIDGWNDVQSRIKAVIQKRKQSDQSNIEPRLVAVSKTKPIEHIIGIYQQGQKYFGENYVQELLTKSFDAEVYYLIS
;
A
#
# COMPACT_ATOMS: atom_id res chain seq x y z
N MET A 1 -37.69 12.86 22.33
CA MET A 1 -36.46 13.65 22.14
C MET A 1 -35.62 12.89 21.12
N PHE A 2 -35.25 13.56 20.03
CA PHE A 2 -35.01 12.99 18.69
C PHE A 2 -33.93 11.88 18.59
N LEU A 3 -34.31 10.77 17.97
CA LEU A 3 -33.41 9.82 17.29
C LEU A 3 -32.95 10.47 15.97
N LYS A 4 -31.64 10.47 15.70
CA LYS A 4 -31.12 10.69 14.33
C LYS A 4 -30.38 9.44 13.88
N SER A 5 -31.10 8.63 13.13
CA SER A 5 -30.55 7.71 12.13
C SER A 5 -29.75 8.54 11.11
N PHE A 6 -28.55 8.07 10.75
CA PHE A 6 -27.91 8.48 9.50
C PHE A 6 -27.81 7.26 8.58
N PRO A 7 -28.19 7.40 7.29
CA PRO A 7 -28.40 6.27 6.39
C PRO A 7 -27.11 5.85 5.67
N PHE A 8 -27.06 4.54 5.46
CA PHE A 8 -26.38 3.80 4.41
C PHE A 8 -26.43 4.51 3.05
N ILE A 9 -25.25 4.71 2.43
CA ILE A 9 -25.13 5.02 0.99
C ILE A 9 -24.14 4.02 0.40
N ASP A 10 -24.70 3.01 -0.26
CA ASP A 10 -24.04 2.21 -1.29
C ASP A 10 -24.26 2.85 -2.66
N LYS A 11 -23.30 2.60 -3.56
CA LYS A 11 -23.24 2.84 -5.03
C LYS A 11 -22.47 4.09 -5.47
N PHE A 12 -21.31 3.89 -6.09
CA PHE A 12 -21.24 3.68 -7.54
C PHE A 12 -19.87 3.15 -7.97
N THR A 13 -19.88 1.94 -8.51
CA THR A 13 -19.01 1.51 -9.60
C THR A 13 -19.02 2.55 -10.71
N SER A 14 -17.89 3.20 -10.99
CA SER A 14 -17.59 3.73 -12.33
C SER A 14 -16.11 4.10 -12.41
N ILE A 15 -15.37 3.30 -13.16
CA ILE A 15 -14.05 3.62 -13.68
C ILE A 15 -14.23 4.74 -14.73
N PRO A 16 -13.62 5.93 -14.58
CA PRO A 16 -13.43 6.80 -15.72
C PRO A 16 -12.13 6.40 -16.43
N ASN A 17 -12.30 5.76 -17.58
CA ASN A 17 -11.26 5.64 -18.60
C ASN A 17 -10.90 7.04 -19.13
N ASN A 18 -9.62 7.37 -19.01
CA ASN A 18 -8.83 8.15 -19.97
C ASN A 18 -9.16 9.65 -20.14
N LEU A 19 -8.25 10.52 -19.68
CA LEU A 19 -7.87 11.76 -20.35
C LEU A 19 -6.42 12.14 -19.96
N ASN A 20 -5.49 11.94 -20.88
CA ASN A 20 -4.13 12.49 -20.87
C ASN A 20 -4.17 14.04 -20.91
N LEU A 21 -3.28 14.72 -20.17
CA LEU A 21 -2.61 15.94 -20.65
C LEU A 21 -1.43 16.40 -19.74
N LEU A 22 -0.23 16.04 -20.19
CA LEU A 22 1.03 16.79 -20.23
C LEU A 22 1.32 17.88 -19.18
N HIS A 23 2.30 17.62 -18.30
CA HIS A 23 3.35 18.60 -18.01
C HIS A 23 4.66 17.90 -17.61
N LEU A 24 5.68 18.05 -18.45
CA LEU A 24 7.07 17.71 -18.17
C LEU A 24 7.66 18.79 -17.26
N SER A 25 8.28 18.41 -16.14
CA SER A 25 9.52 19.09 -15.73
C SER A 25 10.41 18.20 -14.88
N CYS A 26 11.67 18.23 -15.30
CA CYS A 26 12.90 17.81 -14.65
C CYS A 26 12.96 18.16 -13.14
N GLY A 27 13.47 17.25 -12.32
CA GLY A 27 14.25 17.62 -11.12
C GLY A 27 13.52 17.94 -9.82
N GLN A 28 12.25 17.54 -9.63
CA GLN A 28 11.58 17.65 -8.32
C GLN A 28 11.34 16.24 -7.77
N LYS A 29 11.71 15.98 -6.50
CA LYS A 29 11.32 14.76 -5.77
C LYS A 29 9.80 14.70 -5.74
N LYS A 30 9.22 14.06 -6.76
CA LYS A 30 7.78 13.88 -6.92
C LYS A 30 7.29 13.14 -5.67
N MET A 31 6.43 13.79 -4.89
CA MET A 31 5.67 13.12 -3.84
C MET A 31 4.95 11.97 -4.54
N SER A 32 5.37 10.74 -4.26
CA SER A 32 4.89 9.55 -4.99
C SER A 32 3.39 9.45 -4.74
N THR A 33 2.55 9.59 -5.77
CA THR A 33 1.12 9.35 -5.63
C THR A 33 0.89 7.90 -5.19
N LEU A 34 -0.24 7.63 -4.51
CA LEU A 34 -0.57 6.28 -4.06
C LEU A 34 -0.54 5.26 -5.22
N GLU A 35 -1.05 5.66 -6.38
CA GLU A 35 -1.03 4.85 -7.61
C GLU A 35 0.39 4.40 -7.99
N TYR A 36 1.36 5.31 -7.99
CA TYR A 36 2.76 4.97 -8.27
C TYR A 36 3.34 3.98 -7.25
N VAL A 37 2.93 4.10 -5.98
CA VAL A 37 3.36 3.16 -4.92
C VAL A 37 2.73 1.78 -5.14
N ILE A 38 1.47 1.72 -5.55
CA ILE A 38 0.76 0.46 -5.88
C ILE A 38 1.41 -0.21 -7.09
N ASP A 39 1.73 0.53 -8.14
CA ASP A 39 2.44 0.00 -9.31
C ASP A 39 3.81 -0.59 -8.94
N GLY A 40 4.57 0.14 -8.12
CA GLY A 40 5.85 -0.35 -7.62
C GLY A 40 5.70 -1.61 -6.77
N TRP A 41 4.64 -1.70 -5.96
CA TRP A 41 4.34 -2.90 -5.19
C TRP A 41 3.99 -4.09 -6.08
N ASN A 42 3.18 -3.88 -7.13
CA ASN A 42 2.83 -4.91 -8.12
C ASN A 42 4.06 -5.46 -8.87
N ASP A 43 4.99 -4.58 -9.26
CA ASP A 43 6.25 -5.00 -9.88
C ASP A 43 7.09 -5.88 -8.93
N VAL A 44 7.27 -5.44 -7.68
CA VAL A 44 8.02 -6.19 -6.67
C VAL A 44 7.38 -7.56 -6.40
N GLN A 45 6.06 -7.63 -6.27
CA GLN A 45 5.31 -8.88 -6.10
C GLN A 45 5.52 -9.83 -7.29
N SER A 46 5.44 -9.30 -8.52
CA SER A 46 5.65 -10.08 -9.73
C SER A 46 7.06 -10.67 -9.79
N ARG A 47 8.07 -9.89 -9.41
CA ARG A 47 9.47 -10.33 -9.35
C ARG A 47 9.69 -11.39 -8.28
N ILE A 48 9.09 -11.24 -7.10
CA ILE A 48 9.15 -12.26 -6.04
C ILE A 48 8.54 -13.58 -6.53
N LYS A 49 7.35 -13.53 -7.14
CA LYS A 49 6.70 -14.72 -7.72
C LYS A 49 7.59 -15.41 -8.77
N ALA A 50 8.21 -14.63 -9.67
CA ALA A 50 9.12 -15.18 -10.67
C ALA A 50 10.34 -15.88 -10.05
N VAL A 51 10.93 -15.32 -8.99
CA VAL A 51 12.06 -15.91 -8.27
C VAL A 51 11.65 -17.18 -7.53
N ILE A 52 10.50 -17.19 -6.85
CA ILE A 52 9.97 -18.38 -6.17
C ILE A 52 9.75 -19.51 -7.19
N GLN A 53 9.16 -19.19 -8.34
CA GLN A 53 8.91 -20.19 -9.39
C GLN A 53 10.22 -20.77 -9.95
N LYS A 54 11.22 -19.92 -10.18
CA LYS A 54 12.55 -20.37 -10.63
C LYS A 54 13.25 -21.24 -9.58
N ARG A 55 13.11 -20.92 -8.29
CA ARG A 55 13.68 -21.74 -7.21
C ARG A 55 13.05 -23.12 -7.13
N LYS A 56 11.72 -23.23 -7.26
CA LYS A 56 11.01 -24.54 -7.25
C LYS A 56 11.52 -25.53 -8.30
N GLN A 57 12.11 -25.03 -9.39
CA GLN A 57 12.71 -25.86 -10.43
C GLN A 57 14.10 -26.41 -10.04
N SER A 58 14.81 -25.74 -9.13
CA SER A 58 16.19 -26.08 -8.74
C SER A 58 16.33 -26.66 -7.34
N ASP A 59 15.43 -26.30 -6.42
CA ASP A 59 15.44 -26.70 -5.02
C ASP A 59 13.99 -26.81 -4.51
N GLN A 60 13.65 -27.92 -3.85
CA GLN A 60 12.29 -28.22 -3.37
C GLN A 60 11.98 -27.58 -2.01
N SER A 61 12.90 -26.75 -1.47
CA SER A 61 12.63 -25.96 -0.28
C SER A 61 11.49 -24.97 -0.52
N ASN A 62 10.30 -25.26 0.04
CA ASN A 62 9.09 -24.44 -0.13
C ASN A 62 9.08 -23.23 0.81
N ILE A 63 10.17 -22.46 0.81
CA ILE A 63 10.31 -21.29 1.68
C ILE A 63 9.74 -20.07 0.95
N GLU A 64 8.63 -19.54 1.46
CA GLU A 64 8.04 -18.30 0.96
C GLU A 64 8.71 -17.08 1.60
N PRO A 65 9.36 -16.20 0.81
CA PRO A 65 10.01 -15.01 1.34
C PRO A 65 8.96 -14.00 1.85
N ARG A 66 9.23 -13.40 3.01
CA ARG A 66 8.43 -12.31 3.54
C ARG A 66 8.85 -10.97 2.94
N LEU A 67 7.94 -10.30 2.24
CA LEU A 67 8.14 -8.91 1.81
C LEU A 67 7.87 -7.96 2.98
N VAL A 68 8.88 -7.20 3.40
CA VAL A 68 8.75 -6.13 4.39
C VAL A 68 8.91 -4.78 3.68
N ALA A 69 7.84 -3.99 3.64
CA ALA A 69 7.82 -2.69 2.99
C ALA A 69 8.38 -1.60 3.93
N VAL A 70 9.42 -0.88 3.52
CA VAL A 70 10.01 0.18 4.35
C VAL A 70 9.24 1.50 4.14
N SER A 71 8.47 1.92 5.14
CA SER A 71 7.57 3.08 5.09
C SER A 71 8.10 4.33 5.79
N LYS A 72 9.40 4.33 6.14
CA LYS A 72 10.08 5.52 6.70
C LYS A 72 9.78 6.77 5.87
N THR A 73 9.43 7.88 6.51
CA THR A 73 9.14 9.16 5.83
C THR A 73 7.97 9.14 4.83
N LYS A 74 7.21 8.03 4.72
CA LYS A 74 5.99 7.93 3.89
C LYS A 74 4.75 8.29 4.72
N PRO A 75 3.76 8.96 4.10
CA PRO A 75 2.55 9.37 4.79
C PRO A 75 1.64 8.15 5.05
N ILE A 76 0.69 8.30 5.98
CA ILE A 76 -0.13 7.19 6.51
C ILE A 76 -1.06 6.63 5.44
N GLU A 77 -1.56 7.47 4.54
CA GLU A 77 -2.45 7.10 3.44
C GLU A 77 -1.79 6.07 2.51
N HIS A 78 -0.46 6.11 2.37
CA HIS A 78 0.27 5.09 1.60
C HIS A 78 0.33 3.75 2.32
N ILE A 79 0.47 3.77 3.65
CA ILE A 79 0.49 2.55 4.46
C ILE A 79 -0.90 1.89 4.37
N ILE A 80 -1.97 2.67 4.56
CA ILE A 80 -3.34 2.20 4.44
C ILE A 80 -3.63 1.66 3.04
N GLY A 81 -3.32 2.44 1.99
CA GLY A 81 -3.60 2.04 0.61
C GLY A 81 -2.87 0.76 0.21
N ILE A 82 -1.62 0.59 0.65
CA ILE A 82 -0.83 -0.63 0.39
C ILE A 82 -1.26 -1.79 1.29
N TYR A 83 -1.68 -1.52 2.51
CA TYR A 83 -2.26 -2.53 3.40
C TYR A 83 -3.53 -3.15 2.79
N GLN A 84 -4.40 -2.32 2.20
CA GLN A 84 -5.58 -2.77 1.48
C GLN A 84 -5.26 -3.64 0.25
N GLN A 85 -4.08 -3.46 -0.38
CA GLN A 85 -3.60 -4.35 -1.44
C GLN A 85 -3.08 -5.71 -0.91
N GLY A 86 -3.01 -5.89 0.41
CA GLY A 86 -2.60 -7.13 1.07
C GLY A 86 -1.19 -7.10 1.66
N GLN A 87 -0.49 -5.97 1.63
CA GLN A 87 0.80 -5.82 2.32
C GLN A 87 0.60 -5.76 3.83
N LYS A 88 1.12 -6.75 4.56
CA LYS A 88 0.93 -6.81 6.03
C LYS A 88 2.14 -6.32 6.81
N TYR A 89 3.33 -6.47 6.26
CA TYR A 89 4.58 -6.23 6.98
C TYR A 89 5.21 -4.92 6.55
N PHE A 90 5.31 -3.99 7.49
CA PHE A 90 5.96 -2.70 7.30
C PHE A 90 7.17 -2.56 8.22
N GLY A 91 8.18 -1.83 7.76
CA GLY A 91 9.40 -1.53 8.50
C GLY A 91 9.56 -0.03 8.69
N GLU A 92 9.75 0.39 9.93
CA GLU A 92 10.04 1.76 10.33
C GLU A 92 11.45 1.85 10.92
N ASN A 93 12.17 2.92 10.58
CA ASN A 93 13.54 3.12 11.09
C ASN A 93 13.55 3.88 12.43
N TYR A 94 12.50 4.66 12.73
CA TYR A 94 12.41 5.48 13.92
C TYR A 94 11.22 5.06 14.77
N VAL A 95 11.46 4.80 16.06
CA VAL A 95 10.43 4.35 17.01
C VAL A 95 9.32 5.39 17.17
N GLN A 96 9.66 6.69 17.12
CA GLN A 96 8.65 7.76 17.19
C GLN A 96 7.71 7.72 15.98
N GLU A 97 8.23 7.51 14.77
CA GLU A 97 7.40 7.37 13.57
C GLU A 97 6.48 6.14 13.68
N LEU A 98 6.98 5.02 14.20
CA LEU A 98 6.20 3.81 14.41
C LEU A 98 5.03 4.04 15.38
N LEU A 99 5.29 4.67 16.53
CA LEU A 99 4.26 4.94 17.53
C LEU A 99 3.18 5.86 16.95
N THR A 100 3.58 6.98 16.34
CA THR A 100 2.65 7.92 15.72
C THR A 100 1.75 7.26 14.67
N LYS A 101 2.31 6.39 13.83
CA LYS A 101 1.56 5.64 12.81
C LYS A 101 0.66 4.55 13.40
N SER A 102 1.10 3.90 14.48
CA SER A 102 0.35 2.78 15.09
C SER A 102 -0.84 3.26 15.93
N PHE A 103 -0.75 4.46 16.51
CA PHE A 103 -1.84 5.09 17.27
C PHE A 103 -2.78 5.92 16.40
N ASP A 104 -2.50 6.07 15.10
CA ASP A 104 -3.44 6.67 14.18
C ASP A 104 -4.74 5.85 14.16
N ALA A 105 -5.88 6.52 14.30
CA ALA A 105 -7.16 5.85 14.49
C ALA A 105 -7.52 4.94 13.30
N GLU A 106 -7.15 5.35 12.08
CA GLU A 106 -7.42 4.56 10.88
C GLU A 106 -6.54 3.32 10.83
N VAL A 107 -5.24 3.45 11.12
CA VAL A 107 -4.32 2.31 11.16
C VAL A 107 -4.69 1.35 12.30
N TYR A 108 -4.99 1.88 13.48
CA TYR A 108 -5.37 1.10 14.65
C TYR A 108 -6.61 0.24 14.38
N TYR A 109 -7.64 0.79 13.74
CA TYR A 109 -8.85 0.04 13.39
C TYR A 109 -8.62 -0.97 12.25
N LEU A 110 -7.66 -0.73 11.36
CA LEU A 110 -7.32 -1.66 10.27
C LEU A 110 -6.54 -2.90 10.73
N ILE A 111 -5.84 -2.81 11.85
CA ILE A 111 -5.00 -3.89 12.40
C ILE A 111 -5.60 -4.59 13.62
N SER A 112 -6.65 -4.03 14.23
CA SER A 112 -7.40 -4.61 15.36
C SER A 112 -8.44 -5.62 14.87
#